data_AF-A0A3D1HQR5-F1
#
_entry.id   AF-A0A3D1HQR5-F1
#
_cell.length_a   1.000
_cell.length_b   1.000
_cell.length_c   1.000
_cell.angle_alpha   90.00
_cell.angle_beta   90.00
_cell.angle_gamma   90.00
#
_symmetry.space_group_name_H-M   'P 1'
#
loop_
_entity.id
_entity.type
_entity.pdbx_description
1 polymer ?
#
loop_
_entity_poly.entity_id
_entity_poly.type
_entity_poly.pdbx_seq_one_letter_code
_entity_poly.pdbx_strand_id
1 'polypeptide(L)'
;QSDWQYHAYRGTSKFADQGKFSDLRAVFSVHPEPFTLIVRKGSGIRKFEDLKGRKVNVGNPGSGQRATMEVVMSAFGISMNDFSLAAELKGSEMAQAICDGKI
;
A
#
# COMPACT_ATOMS: atom_id res chain seq x y z
N GLN A 1 -9.18 -0.11 8.64
CA GLN A 1 -9.43 0.44 7.27
C GLN A 1 -10.91 0.36 6.86
N SER A 2 -11.65 1.47 6.89
CA SER A 2 -13.10 1.53 6.60
C SER A 2 -13.46 1.60 5.11
N ASP A 3 -12.54 2.09 4.28
CA ASP A 3 -12.60 2.13 2.82
C ASP A 3 -12.67 0.72 2.19
N TRP A 4 -11.80 -0.20 2.62
CA TRP A 4 -11.85 -1.58 2.13
C TRP A 4 -13.07 -2.34 2.63
N GLN A 5 -13.53 -2.05 3.86
CA GLN A 5 -14.81 -2.55 4.36
C GLN A 5 -15.98 -2.08 3.46
N TYR A 6 -15.98 -0.81 3.04
CA TYR A 6 -16.99 -0.28 2.11
C TYR A 6 -16.96 -1.03 0.77
N HIS A 7 -15.77 -1.28 0.22
CA HIS A 7 -15.62 -2.04 -1.02
C HIS A 7 -16.12 -3.49 -0.90
N ALA A 8 -15.82 -4.16 0.21
CA ALA A 8 -16.30 -5.52 0.49
C ALA A 8 -17.82 -5.57 0.62
N TYR A 9 -18.40 -4.68 1.43
CA TYR A 9 -19.85 -4.63 1.62
C TYR A 9 -20.60 -4.35 0.32
N ARG A 10 -20.03 -3.53 -0.57
CA ARG A 10 -20.62 -3.18 -1.88
C ARG A 10 -20.20 -4.07 -3.04
N GLY A 11 -19.27 -5.01 -2.85
CA GLY A 11 -18.75 -5.88 -3.90
C GLY A 11 -18.11 -5.09 -5.05
N THR A 12 -17.24 -4.13 -4.72
CA THR A 12 -16.57 -3.25 -5.70
C THR A 12 -15.05 -3.37 -5.55
N SER A 13 -14.29 -2.76 -6.47
CA SER A 13 -12.81 -2.82 -6.46
C SER A 13 -12.35 -4.29 -6.46
N LYS A 14 -11.42 -4.67 -5.56
CA LYS A 14 -10.89 -6.04 -5.43
C LYS A 14 -11.94 -7.12 -5.13
N PHE A 15 -13.17 -6.73 -4.79
CA PHE A 15 -14.29 -7.64 -4.49
C PHE A 15 -15.27 -7.80 -5.66
N ALA A 16 -15.02 -7.18 -6.82
CA ALA A 16 -15.94 -7.23 -7.97
C ALA A 16 -16.26 -8.68 -8.41
N ASP A 17 -15.24 -9.54 -8.47
CA ASP A 17 -15.40 -10.95 -8.88
C ASP A 17 -16.01 -11.83 -7.77
N GLN A 18 -15.82 -11.44 -6.50
CA GLN A 18 -16.32 -12.19 -5.34
C GLN A 18 -17.77 -11.83 -4.99
N GLY A 19 -18.21 -10.63 -5.38
CA GLY A 19 -19.52 -10.10 -5.02
C GLY A 19 -19.55 -9.41 -3.65
N LYS A 20 -20.77 -9.10 -3.20
CA LYS A 20 -21.02 -8.30 -2.00
C LYS A 20 -21.03 -9.16 -0.74
N PHE A 21 -20.36 -8.70 0.31
CA PHE A 21 -20.45 -9.29 1.65
C PHE A 21 -21.55 -8.57 2.47
N SER A 22 -22.83 -8.79 2.13
CA SER A 22 -23.98 -8.06 2.69
C SER A 22 -24.19 -8.26 4.20
N ASP A 23 -23.62 -9.31 4.78
CA ASP A 23 -23.72 -9.61 6.20
C ASP A 23 -22.61 -8.98 7.04
N LEU A 24 -21.60 -8.37 6.39
CA LEU A 24 -20.51 -7.67 7.09
C LEU A 24 -21.07 -6.50 7.91
N ARG A 25 -20.66 -6.38 9.18
CA ARG A 25 -21.05 -5.29 10.09
C ARG A 25 -19.81 -4.67 10.74
N ALA A 26 -19.85 -3.35 10.93
CA ALA A 26 -18.88 -2.65 11.78
C ALA A 26 -19.43 -2.60 13.21
N VAL A 27 -18.56 -2.82 14.19
CA VAL A 27 -18.92 -2.70 15.62
C VAL A 27 -18.59 -1.30 16.13
N PHE A 28 -17.34 -0.85 15.95
CA PHE A 28 -16.89 0.52 16.24
C PHE A 28 -15.59 0.82 15.48
N SER A 29 -15.16 2.08 15.46
CA SER A 29 -13.89 2.52 14.87
C SER A 29 -12.77 2.47 15.92
N VAL A 30 -11.59 1.97 15.55
CA VAL A 30 -10.46 1.82 16.48
C VAL A 30 -9.54 3.03 16.44
N HIS A 31 -8.87 3.27 15.31
CA HIS A 31 -8.00 4.43 15.11
C HIS A 31 -7.83 4.72 13.61
N PRO A 32 -7.39 5.94 13.23
CA PRO A 32 -6.94 6.24 11.88
C PRO A 32 -5.68 5.44 11.52
N GLU A 33 -5.53 5.07 10.25
CA GLU A 33 -4.34 4.42 9.70
C GLU A 33 -3.81 5.30 8.55
N PRO A 34 -2.90 6.26 8.81
CA PRO A 34 -2.36 7.12 7.77
C PRO A 34 -1.43 6.35 6.84
N PHE A 35 -1.51 6.64 5.54
CA PHE A 35 -0.49 6.20 4.60
C PHE A 35 0.85 6.84 4.98
N THR A 36 1.84 6.00 5.27
CA THR A 36 3.15 6.44 5.76
C THR A 36 4.22 6.02 4.77
N LEU A 37 4.86 7.00 4.14
CA LEU A 37 6.01 6.79 3.27
C LEU A 37 7.28 7.20 4.01
N ILE A 38 8.20 6.25 4.18
CA ILE A 38 9.50 6.48 4.82
C ILE A 38 10.58 6.30 3.76
N VAL A 39 11.50 7.24 3.71
CA VAL A 39 12.65 7.19 2.80
C VAL A 39 13.94 7.39 3.58
N ARG A 40 15.02 6.76 3.11
CA ARG A 40 16.33 6.94 3.72
C ARG A 40 16.79 8.39 3.56
N LYS A 41 17.38 8.96 4.62
CA LYS A 41 18.05 10.27 4.56
C LYS A 41 19.13 10.27 3.49
N GLY A 42 19.16 11.29 2.65
CA GLY A 42 20.12 11.41 1.54
C GLY A 42 19.76 10.64 0.27
N SER A 43 18.59 9.98 0.21
CA SER A 43 18.09 9.30 -1.02
C SER A 43 17.79 10.26 -2.18
N GLY A 44 17.62 11.55 -1.88
CA GLY A 44 17.20 12.57 -2.84
C GLY A 44 15.69 12.54 -3.17
N ILE A 45 14.90 11.66 -2.54
CA ILE A 45 13.45 11.57 -2.72
C ILE A 45 12.77 12.71 -1.95
N ARG A 46 12.00 13.54 -2.65
CA ARG A 46 11.28 14.71 -2.07
C ARG A 46 9.79 14.72 -2.39
N LYS A 47 9.37 14.00 -3.42
CA LYS A 47 7.98 13.83 -3.82
C LYS A 47 7.73 12.38 -4.25
N PHE A 48 6.47 12.00 -4.40
CA PHE A 48 6.08 10.61 -4.63
C PHE A 48 6.60 10.07 -5.97
N GLU A 49 6.69 10.93 -6.99
CA GLU A 49 7.19 10.58 -8.33
C GLU A 49 8.69 10.27 -8.34
N ASP A 50 9.45 10.72 -7.33
CA ASP A 50 10.88 10.40 -7.22
C ASP A 50 11.12 8.93 -6.81
N LEU A 51 10.05 8.17 -6.51
CA LEU A 51 10.10 6.73 -6.28
C LEU A 51 10.38 5.94 -7.56
N LYS A 52 10.14 6.52 -8.75
CA LYS A 52 10.48 5.87 -10.02
C LYS A 52 11.98 5.53 -10.07
N GLY A 53 12.29 4.31 -10.49
CA GLY A 53 13.64 3.74 -10.54
C GLY A 53 14.21 3.36 -9.17
N ARG A 54 13.48 3.55 -8.07
CA ARG A 54 13.94 3.18 -6.71
C ARG A 54 13.49 1.77 -6.35
N LYS A 55 14.13 1.22 -5.32
CA LYS A 55 13.64 0.04 -4.62
C LYS A 55 12.57 0.53 -3.66
N VAL A 56 11.39 -0.08 -3.69
CA VAL A 56 10.24 0.37 -2.91
C VAL A 56 9.55 -0.86 -2.35
N ASN A 57 9.29 -0.87 -1.05
CA ASN A 57 8.37 -1.86 -0.51
C ASN A 57 6.93 -1.39 -0.76
N VAL A 58 6.20 -2.16 -1.54
CA VAL A 58 4.80 -1.91 -1.89
C VAL A 58 3.83 -2.70 -1.00
N GLY A 59 4.34 -3.37 0.04
CA GLY A 59 3.57 -4.17 0.99
C GLY A 59 3.24 -5.58 0.47
N ASN A 60 3.01 -6.54 1.37
CA ASN A 60 2.73 -7.91 0.97
C ASN A 60 1.37 -8.06 0.24
N PRO A 61 1.20 -9.04 -0.67
CA PRO A 61 -0.04 -9.24 -1.40
C PRO A 61 -1.24 -9.44 -0.46
N GLY A 62 -2.39 -8.90 -0.84
CA GLY A 62 -3.63 -8.97 -0.06
C GLY A 62 -3.67 -8.10 1.20
N SER A 63 -2.60 -7.36 1.52
CA SER A 63 -2.60 -6.43 2.65
C SER A 63 -3.32 -5.12 2.33
N GLY A 64 -3.86 -4.48 3.37
CA GLY A 64 -4.37 -3.11 3.26
C GLY A 64 -3.30 -2.10 2.83
N GLN A 65 -2.04 -2.30 3.24
CA GLN A 65 -0.91 -1.48 2.78
C GLN A 65 -0.75 -1.55 1.25
N ARG A 66 -0.75 -2.76 0.67
CA ARG A 66 -0.67 -2.95 -0.78
C ARG A 66 -1.83 -2.25 -1.49
N ALA A 67 -3.03 -2.45 -0.96
CA ALA A 67 -4.24 -1.91 -1.53
C ALA A 67 -4.20 -0.35 -1.54
N THR A 68 -3.79 0.27 -0.43
CA THR A 68 -3.60 1.72 -0.35
C THR A 68 -2.45 2.21 -1.23
N MET A 69 -1.33 1.49 -1.30
CA MET A 69 -0.19 1.84 -2.15
C MET A 69 -0.59 1.89 -3.63
N GLU A 70 -1.36 0.92 -4.13
CA GLU A 70 -1.86 0.90 -5.51
C GLU A 70 -2.79 2.08 -5.84
N VAL A 71 -3.62 2.52 -4.88
CA VAL A 71 -4.45 3.73 -5.03
C VAL A 71 -3.58 4.97 -5.18
N VAL A 72 -2.57 5.15 -4.31
CA VAL A 72 -1.66 6.30 -4.38
C VAL A 72 -0.83 6.25 -5.67
N MET A 73 -0.30 5.08 -6.02
CA MET A 73 0.42 4.87 -7.29
C MET A 73 -0.42 5.27 -8.50
N SER A 74 -1.68 4.83 -8.56
CA SER A 74 -2.60 5.20 -9.63
C SER A 74 -2.84 6.71 -9.71
N ALA A 75 -3.00 7.37 -8.56
CA ALA A 75 -3.20 8.83 -8.48
C ALA A 75 -1.98 9.62 -9.01
N PHE A 76 -0.77 9.07 -8.93
CA PHE A 76 0.46 9.67 -9.42
C PHE A 76 0.94 9.10 -10.77
N GLY A 77 0.16 8.23 -11.42
CA GLY A 77 0.56 7.61 -12.70
C GLY A 77 1.84 6.76 -12.59
N ILE A 78 2.01 6.05 -11.47
CA ILE A 78 3.11 5.14 -11.21
C ILE A 78 2.57 3.71 -11.23
N SER A 79 3.34 2.79 -11.80
CA SER A 79 3.08 1.36 -11.84
C SER A 79 4.22 0.59 -11.16
N MET A 80 4.02 -0.70 -10.90
CA MET A 80 5.07 -1.56 -10.33
C MET A 80 6.32 -1.61 -11.22
N ASN A 81 6.14 -1.45 -12.54
CA ASN A 81 7.22 -1.48 -13.53
C ASN A 81 8.06 -0.19 -13.53
N ASP A 82 7.58 0.87 -12.91
CA ASP A 82 8.36 2.09 -12.75
C ASP A 82 9.43 1.95 -11.65
N PHE A 83 9.39 0.91 -10.82
CA PHE A 83 10.38 0.67 -9.76
C PHE A 83 11.52 -0.22 -10.23
N SER A 84 12.73 -0.01 -9.70
CA SER A 84 13.83 -0.97 -9.93
C SER A 84 13.66 -2.25 -9.13
N LEU A 85 12.92 -2.17 -8.01
CA LEU A 85 12.44 -3.31 -7.25
C LEU A 85 11.13 -2.95 -6.56
N ALA A 86 10.05 -3.65 -6.88
CA ALA A 86 8.81 -3.62 -6.11
C ALA A 86 8.82 -4.77 -5.09
N ALA A 87 9.36 -4.51 -3.89
CA ALA A 87 9.44 -5.51 -2.84
C ALA A 87 8.07 -5.71 -2.17
N GLU A 88 7.80 -6.94 -1.69
CA GLU A 88 6.51 -7.31 -1.10
C GLU A 88 6.65 -7.79 0.36
N LEU A 89 7.35 -6.98 1.16
CA LEU A 89 7.71 -7.29 2.54
C LEU A 89 6.57 -7.01 3.53
N LYS A 90 6.54 -7.79 4.60
CA LYS A 90 5.65 -7.59 5.76
C LYS A 90 6.21 -6.52 6.69
N GLY A 91 5.36 -6.01 7.58
CA GLY A 91 5.70 -4.97 8.55
C GLY A 91 6.97 -5.22 9.36
N SER A 92 7.17 -6.46 9.81
CA SER A 92 8.33 -6.85 10.61
C SER A 92 9.67 -6.76 9.88
N GLU A 93 9.66 -6.75 8.54
CA GLU A 93 10.87 -6.80 7.71
C GLU A 93 11.28 -5.40 7.22
N MET A 94 10.34 -4.45 7.18
CA MET A 94 10.53 -3.14 6.54
C MET A 94 11.65 -2.31 7.19
N ALA A 95 11.69 -2.25 8.52
CA ALA A 95 12.65 -1.43 9.24
C ALA A 95 14.09 -1.86 8.94
N GLN A 96 14.37 -3.16 9.03
CA GLN A 96 15.70 -3.70 8.72
C GLN A 96 16.04 -3.55 7.23
N ALA A 97 15.07 -3.76 6.34
CA ALA A 97 15.31 -3.67 4.90
C ALA A 97 15.71 -2.24 4.45
N ILE A 98 15.16 -1.20 5.08
CA ILE A 98 15.59 0.20 4.86
C ILE A 98 17.02 0.40 5.37
N CYS A 99 17.35 -0.11 6.56
CA CYS A 99 18.70 -0.02 7.14
C CYS A 99 19.74 -0.71 6.26
N ASP A 100 19.41 -1.88 5.71
CA ASP A 100 20.28 -2.67 4.84
C ASP A 100 20.38 -2.12 3.40
N GLY A 101 19.58 -1.13 3.02
CA GLY A 101 19.50 -0.63 1.64
C GLY A 101 18.93 -1.65 0.64
N LYS A 102 18.14 -2.61 1.14
CA LYS A 102 17.40 -3.58 0.32
C LYS A 102 16.15 -2.94 -0.29
N ILE A 103 15.60 -1.93 0.38
CA ILE A 103 14.53 -1.03 -0.10
C ILE A 103 14.89 0.43 0.24
#